data_AF-A0A0C3CNY9-F1
#
_entry.id   AF-A0A0C3CNY9-F1
#
_cell.length_a   1.000
_cell.length_b   1.000
_cell.length_c   1.000
_cell.angle_alpha   90.00
_cell.angle_beta   90.00
_cell.angle_gamma   90.00
#
_symmetry.space_group_name_H-M   'P 1'
#
loop_
_entity.id
_entity.type
_entity.pdbx_description
1 polymer ?
#
loop_
_entity_poly.entity_id
_entity_poly.type
_entity_poly.pdbx_seq_one_letter_code
_entity_poly.pdbx_strand_id
1 'polypeptide(L)'
;IHGMTQVTPPSVAYISTQVQFSLMSSPVFSRMDTVMDLEWFYTLLLELFKDLDEKKEVDELLVWWNRQIFPTYSNVQHPPMRNSALVRIQERCAHIKTAGNTLDANYQ
;
A
#
# COMPACT_ATOMS: atom_id res chain seq x y z
N ILE A 1 -10.89 13.36 1.54
CA ILE A 1 -10.41 11.96 1.41
C ILE A 1 -11.53 11.15 0.78
N HIS A 2 -11.62 11.18 -0.55
CA HIS A 2 -12.61 10.40 -1.30
C HIS A 2 -11.81 9.36 -2.10
N GLY A 3 -12.06 8.07 -1.88
CA GLY A 3 -11.48 6.98 -2.69
C GLY A 3 -10.12 6.42 -2.26
N MET A 4 -9.52 6.87 -1.15
CA MET A 4 -8.33 6.17 -0.62
C MET A 4 -8.76 4.85 0.01
N THR A 5 -8.15 3.74 -0.42
CA THR A 5 -8.38 2.38 0.10
C THR A 5 -7.18 1.83 0.87
N GLN A 6 -6.05 2.54 0.81
CA GLN A 6 -4.82 2.20 1.52
C GLN A 6 -4.02 3.47 1.83
N VAL A 7 -3.18 3.40 2.87
CA VAL A 7 -2.19 4.41 3.20
C VAL A 7 -1.04 4.35 2.19
N THR A 8 -0.41 5.49 2.00
CA THR A 8 0.77 5.64 1.16
C THR A 8 1.96 6.11 2.01
N PRO A 9 3.21 5.79 1.64
CA PRO A 9 4.38 6.30 2.36
C PRO A 9 4.36 7.83 2.53
N PRO A 10 4.02 8.65 1.51
CA PRO A 10 3.89 10.10 1.67
C PRO A 10 2.85 10.51 2.72
N SER A 11 1.71 9.80 2.80
CA SER A 11 0.68 10.11 3.81
C SER A 11 1.13 9.77 5.24
N VAL A 12 1.89 8.69 5.43
CA VAL A 12 2.45 8.32 6.74
C VAL A 12 3.52 9.34 7.15
N ALA A 13 4.43 9.71 6.22
CA ALA A 13 5.46 10.73 6.48
C ALA A 13 4.85 12.09 6.86
N TYR A 14 3.74 12.46 6.21
CA TYR A 14 3.02 13.69 6.52
C TYR A 14 2.43 13.67 7.93
N ILE A 15 1.76 12.58 8.32
CA ILE A 15 1.20 12.43 9.68
C ILE A 15 2.32 12.47 10.73
N SER A 16 3.44 11.76 10.51
CA SER A 16 4.59 11.81 11.40
C SER A 16 5.12 13.23 11.58
N THR A 17 5.18 14.01 10.48
CA THR A 17 5.59 15.42 10.52
C THR A 17 4.61 16.29 11.32
N GLN A 18 3.31 16.05 11.19
CA GLN A 18 2.27 16.76 11.98
C GLN A 18 2.34 16.43 13.47
N VAL A 19 2.55 15.16 13.83
CA VAL A 19 2.74 14.73 15.23
C VAL A 19 4.00 15.39 15.79
N GLN A 20 5.08 15.37 15.02
CA GLN A 20 6.34 15.97 15.41
C GLN A 20 6.22 17.49 15.64
N PHE A 21 5.48 18.20 14.79
CA PHE A 21 5.14 19.61 15.02
C PHE A 21 4.30 19.82 16.29
N SER A 22 3.34 18.93 16.55
CA SER A 22 2.49 19.01 17.75
C SER A 22 3.26 18.76 19.06
N LEU A 23 4.38 18.03 18.97
CA LEU A 23 5.31 17.79 20.09
C LEU A 23 6.34 18.91 20.26
N MET A 24 6.52 19.79 19.26
CA MET A 24 7.41 20.94 19.40
C MET A 24 6.79 21.99 20.31
N SER A 25 7.62 22.59 21.17
CA SER A 25 7.22 23.69 22.05
C SER A 25 7.03 25.03 21.33
N SER A 26 7.30 25.09 20.03
CA SER A 26 7.17 26.31 19.24
C SER A 26 5.74 26.49 18.73
N PRO A 27 5.05 27.61 19.07
CA PRO A 27 3.69 27.86 18.64
C PRO A 27 3.56 28.35 17.20
N VAL A 28 4.69 28.59 16.50
CA VAL A 28 4.69 29.18 15.14
C VAL A 28 5.60 28.39 14.22
N PHE A 29 5.10 28.14 13.01
CA PHE A 29 5.88 27.60 11.90
C PHE A 29 6.89 28.66 11.45
N SER A 30 8.05 28.73 12.11
CA SER A 30 9.11 29.68 11.77
C SER A 30 10.09 29.03 10.81
N ARG A 31 10.24 29.61 9.62
CA ARG A 31 11.14 29.14 8.55
C ARG A 31 12.64 29.29 8.90
N MET A 32 12.95 29.93 10.03
CA MET A 32 14.32 30.22 10.47
C MET A 32 14.68 29.57 11.81
N ASP A 33 13.76 28.87 12.48
CA ASP A 33 14.11 28.17 13.71
C ASP A 33 14.74 26.82 13.39
N THR A 34 16.02 26.69 13.72
CA THR A 34 16.88 25.49 13.61
C THR A 34 16.39 24.30 14.46
N VAL A 35 15.22 24.41 15.09
CA VAL A 35 14.70 23.42 16.04
C VAL A 35 14.25 22.15 15.32
N MET A 36 13.85 22.25 14.04
CA MET A 36 13.77 21.15 13.06
C MET A 36 13.23 21.71 11.75
N ASP A 37 14.01 21.65 10.68
CA ASP A 37 13.49 21.91 9.35
C ASP A 37 12.48 20.79 9.02
N LEU A 38 11.19 21.04 9.27
CA LEU A 38 10.13 20.06 9.08
C LEU A 38 10.01 19.62 7.61
N GLU A 39 10.42 20.47 6.68
CA GLU A 39 10.53 20.13 5.26
C GLU A 39 11.62 19.08 5.06
N TRP A 40 12.78 19.28 5.70
CA TRP A 40 13.85 18.29 5.71
C TRP A 40 13.45 17.00 6.43
N PHE A 41 12.77 17.07 7.57
CA PHE A 41 12.28 15.90 8.31
C PHE A 41 11.31 15.06 7.47
N TYR A 42 10.38 15.72 6.77
CA TYR A 42 9.47 15.05 5.84
C TYR A 42 10.23 14.39 4.68
N THR A 43 11.19 15.10 4.10
CA THR A 43 12.02 14.61 2.99
C THR A 43 12.84 13.39 3.41
N LEU A 44 13.45 13.43 4.59
CA LEU A 44 14.17 12.29 5.17
C LEU A 44 13.27 11.08 5.38
N LEU A 45 12.06 11.26 5.93
CA LEU A 45 11.12 10.15 6.10
C LEU A 45 10.72 9.54 4.76
N LEU A 46 10.54 10.37 3.73
CA LEU A 46 10.27 9.90 2.37
C LEU A 46 11.44 9.12 1.76
N GLU A 47 12.67 9.56 2.00
CA GLU A 47 13.88 8.85 1.56
C GLU A 47 14.02 7.51 2.29
N LEU A 48 13.83 7.50 3.61
CA LEU A 48 13.79 6.28 4.42
C LEU A 48 12.76 5.27 3.89
N PHE A 49 11.56 5.73 3.54
CA PHE A 49 10.53 4.84 2.99
C PHE A 49 10.80 4.34 1.58
N LYS A 50 11.81 4.87 0.88
CA LYS A 50 12.24 4.41 -0.44
C LYS A 50 13.51 3.56 -0.37
N ASP A 51 14.14 3.47 0.79
CA ASP A 51 15.34 2.66 0.98
C ASP A 51 15.01 1.18 0.74
N LEU A 52 15.85 0.51 -0.04
CA LEU A 52 15.68 -0.91 -0.35
C LEU A 52 16.02 -1.78 0.85
N ASP A 53 16.94 -1.34 1.69
CA ASP A 53 17.36 -2.09 2.88
C ASP A 53 16.26 -2.09 3.94
N GLU A 54 15.45 -1.03 4.01
CA GLU A 54 14.32 -0.88 4.94
C GLU A 54 12.97 -1.29 4.34
N LYS A 55 12.97 -1.79 3.10
CA LYS A 55 11.73 -2.05 2.34
C LYS A 55 10.78 -3.00 3.09
N LYS A 56 11.33 -4.01 3.76
CA LYS A 56 10.53 -5.02 4.47
C LYS A 56 9.80 -4.38 5.65
N GLU A 57 10.51 -3.62 6.45
CA GLU A 57 10.01 -2.88 7.62
C GLU A 57 8.97 -1.85 7.18
N VAL A 58 9.22 -1.15 6.08
CA VAL A 58 8.29 -0.19 5.48
C VAL A 58 7.01 -0.89 4.99
N ASP A 59 7.12 -2.01 4.30
CA ASP A 59 5.94 -2.77 3.82
C ASP A 59 5.11 -3.29 5.02
N GLU A 60 5.76 -3.80 6.07
CA GLU A 60 5.11 -4.22 7.32
C GLU A 60 4.42 -3.04 8.04
N LEU A 61 5.06 -1.87 8.08
CA LEU A 61 4.51 -0.64 8.63
C LEU A 61 3.25 -0.19 7.87
N LEU A 62 3.29 -0.20 6.54
CA LEU A 62 2.13 0.16 5.71
C LEU A 62 0.97 -0.81 5.90
N VAL A 63 1.26 -2.11 5.99
CA VAL A 63 0.26 -3.14 6.31
C VAL A 63 -0.36 -2.89 7.68
N TRP A 64 0.44 -2.55 8.68
CA TRP A 64 -0.06 -2.23 10.01
C TRP A 64 -0.99 -1.01 9.98
N TRP A 65 -0.57 0.08 9.35
CA TRP A 65 -1.38 1.30 9.21
C TRP A 65 -2.68 1.04 8.45
N ASN A 66 -2.62 0.26 7.37
CA ASN A 66 -3.80 -0.09 6.59
C ASN A 66 -4.85 -0.84 7.41
N ARG A 67 -4.43 -1.74 8.30
CA ARG A 67 -5.34 -2.44 9.23
C ARG A 67 -6.00 -1.50 10.24
N GLN A 68 -5.32 -0.42 10.65
CA GLN A 68 -5.87 0.54 11.61
C GLN A 68 -6.86 1.51 10.95
N ILE A 69 -6.52 2.02 9.76
CA ILE A 69 -7.26 3.11 9.12
C ILE A 69 -8.40 2.59 8.22
N PHE A 70 -8.24 1.39 7.64
CA PHE A 70 -9.19 0.82 6.70
C PHE A 70 -9.74 -0.52 7.25
N PRO A 71 -10.93 -0.53 7.89
CA PRO A 71 -11.50 -1.73 8.50
C PRO A 71 -11.76 -2.88 7.50
N THR A 72 -11.94 -2.54 6.22
CA THR A 72 -12.12 -3.51 5.12
C THR A 72 -10.80 -3.97 4.51
N TYR A 73 -9.65 -3.53 5.03
CA TYR A 73 -8.35 -3.95 4.53
C TYR A 73 -8.07 -5.41 4.91
N SER A 74 -8.28 -6.30 3.96
CA SER A 74 -7.96 -7.72 4.11
C SER A 74 -6.47 -7.95 3.82
N ASN A 75 -5.70 -8.38 4.81
CA ASN A 75 -4.33 -8.85 4.59
C ASN A 75 -4.33 -10.27 4.01
N VAL A 76 -4.92 -10.43 2.83
CA VAL A 76 -4.96 -11.69 2.10
C VAL A 76 -3.73 -11.74 1.19
N GLN A 77 -2.54 -11.80 1.80
CA GLN A 77 -1.47 -12.60 1.22
C GLN A 77 -1.65 -14.04 1.70
N HIS A 78 -2.78 -14.66 1.34
CA HIS A 78 -2.79 -16.11 1.34
C HIS A 78 -1.94 -16.51 0.11
N PRO A 79 -0.85 -17.29 0.26
CA PRO A 79 -0.29 -17.98 -0.89
C PRO A 79 -1.46 -18.67 -1.59
N PRO A 80 -1.57 -18.61 -2.94
CA PRO A 80 -2.78 -18.99 -3.65
C PRO A 80 -3.22 -20.35 -3.10
N MET A 81 -4.33 -20.34 -2.35
CA MET A 81 -4.84 -21.57 -1.74
C MET A 81 -5.02 -22.51 -2.91
N ARG A 82 -4.17 -23.54 -2.98
CA ARG A 82 -4.04 -24.45 -4.13
C ARG A 82 -5.36 -25.09 -4.53
N ASN A 83 -6.36 -25.05 -3.63
CA ASN A 83 -7.70 -25.61 -3.80
C ASN A 83 -8.82 -24.57 -3.68
N SER A 84 -8.53 -23.26 -3.80
CA SER A 84 -9.56 -22.23 -3.68
C SER A 84 -10.60 -22.38 -4.79
N ALA A 85 -11.85 -22.04 -4.49
CA ALA A 85 -12.93 -22.05 -5.46
C ALA A 85 -12.60 -21.21 -6.70
N LEU A 86 -11.78 -20.17 -6.54
CA LEU A 86 -11.34 -19.29 -7.61
C LEU A 86 -10.45 -20.01 -8.64
N VAL A 87 -9.49 -20.84 -8.19
CA VAL A 87 -8.65 -21.66 -9.08
C VAL A 87 -9.53 -22.61 -9.89
N ARG A 88 -10.51 -23.26 -9.25
CA ARG A 88 -11.45 -24.18 -9.90
C ARG A 88 -12.35 -23.47 -10.92
N ILE A 89 -12.74 -22.22 -10.65
CA ILE A 89 -13.52 -21.39 -11.58
C ILE A 89 -12.67 -21.00 -12.79
N GLN A 90 -11.41 -20.61 -12.57
CA GLN A 90 -10.48 -20.26 -13.65
C GLN A 90 -10.17 -21.47 -14.55
N GLU A 91 -9.93 -22.64 -13.98
CA GLU A 91 -9.75 -23.89 -14.73
C GLU A 91 -10.96 -24.20 -15.62
N ARG A 92 -12.18 -24.11 -15.07
CA ARG A 92 -13.41 -24.31 -15.85
C ARG A 92 -13.56 -23.29 -16.98
N CYS A 93 -13.29 -22.02 -16.72
CA CYS A 93 -13.34 -20.98 -17.74
C CYS A 93 -12.29 -21.19 -18.85
N ALA A 94 -11.10 -21.70 -18.51
CA ALA A 94 -10.07 -22.03 -19.49
C ALA A 94 -10.50 -23.21 -20.39
N HIS A 95 -11.08 -24.26 -19.81
CA HIS A 95 -11.61 -25.40 -20.56
C HIS A 95 -12.77 -25.04 -21.50
N ILE A 96 -13.64 -24.11 -21.09
CA ILE A 96 -14.75 -23.64 -21.94
C ILE A 96 -14.21 -22.82 -23.12
N LYS A 97 -13.19 -21.99 -22.91
CA LYS A 97 -12.55 -21.21 -23.99
C LYS A 97 -11.85 -22.10 -25.02
N THR A 98 -11.20 -23.17 -24.58
CA THR A 98 -10.54 -24.11 -25.52
C THR A 98 -11.55 -24.97 -26.27
N ALA A 99 -12.69 -25.33 -25.66
CA ALA A 99 -13.77 -26.05 -26.32
C ALA A 99 -14.58 -25.18 -27.32
N GLY A 100 -14.69 -23.88 -27.07
CA GLY A 100 -15.26 -22.92 -28.04
C GLY A 100 -14.38 -22.79 -29.28
N ASN A 101 -13.08 -22.57 -29.08
CA ASN A 101 -12.14 -22.38 -30.20
C ASN A 101 -11.97 -23.61 -31.10
N THR A 102 -12.20 -24.84 -30.62
CA THR A 102 -12.15 -26.06 -31.45
C THR A 102 -13.40 -26.30 -32.28
N LEU A 103 -14.55 -25.73 -31.90
CA LEU A 103 -15.75 -25.74 -32.75
C LEU A 103 -15.63 -24.74 -33.90
N ASP A 104 -14.96 -23.62 -33.66
CA ASP A 104 -14.72 -22.59 -34.68
C ASP A 104 -13.61 -22.99 -35.67
N ALA A 105 -12.63 -23.80 -35.23
CA ALA A 105 -11.53 -24.29 -36.08
C ALA A 105 -11.88 -25.51 -36.95
N ASN A 106 -12.99 -26.21 -36.69
CA ASN A 106 -13.45 -27.34 -37.51
C ASN A 106 -14.47 -26.93 -38.60
N TYR A 107 -14.73 -25.63 -38.78
CA TYR A 107 -15.63 -25.07 -39.78
C TYR A 107 -14.94 -24.13 -40.80
N GLN A 108 -13.61 -24.22 -40.94
CA GLN A 108 -12.82 -23.66 -42.05
C GLN A 108 -12.10 -24.77 -42.79
#